data_AF-A0A4P5XRG0-F1
#
_entry.id   AF-A0A4P5XRG0-F1
#
_cell.length_a   1.000
_cell.length_b   1.000
_cell.length_c   1.000
_cell.angle_alpha   90.00
_cell.angle_beta   90.00
_cell.angle_gamma   90.00
#
_symmetry.space_group_name_H-M   'P 1'
#
loop_
_entity.id
_entity.type
_entity.pdbx_description
1 polymer ?
#
loop_
_entity_poly.entity_id
_entity_poly.type
_entity_poly.pdbx_seq_one_letter_code
_entity_poly.pdbx_strand_id
1 'polypeptide(L)'
;MRNLVWTLTSMVLVVCVSAAAWSSEADELRAKAKAVQNEADRAAKEGRSEEAEKLYRHVKDLLQEAQKHEPKSAKVSGRENELQQQLKALIEKEQHAQKSEDEDALAKLRKLRAATEHELANLREHGERKIAPKRTGKHPPEAVEETGMRIKHIRVAVENLNAAGFHDIAEELAHKADAMEREQAQAHGKIAKTLSPPEKRKHFDPEQKHPEPKGKFAPGHAPVEDLRHELQRLRAELNELREEIKKRP
;
A
#
# COMPACT_ATOMS: atom_id res chain seq x y z
N MET A 1 -21.70 14.66 -25.66
CA MET A 1 -21.33 14.48 -24.24
C MET A 1 -22.18 13.44 -23.48
N ARG A 2 -23.46 13.20 -23.81
CA ARG A 2 -24.28 12.20 -23.10
C ARG A 2 -23.80 10.74 -23.25
N ASN A 3 -23.18 10.38 -24.37
CA ASN A 3 -22.75 9.01 -24.65
C ASN A 3 -21.44 8.60 -23.93
N LEU A 4 -20.60 9.58 -23.56
CA LEU A 4 -19.33 9.34 -22.86
C LEU A 4 -19.53 9.06 -21.36
N VAL A 5 -20.60 9.62 -20.78
CA VAL A 5 -20.98 9.42 -19.38
C VAL A 5 -21.52 8.01 -19.16
N TRP A 6 -22.23 7.45 -20.14
CA TRP A 6 -22.79 6.08 -20.08
C TRP A 6 -21.72 4.98 -20.18
N THR A 7 -20.66 5.19 -20.96
CA THR A 7 -19.57 4.21 -21.09
C THR A 7 -18.69 4.17 -19.85
N LEU A 8 -18.47 5.32 -19.19
CA LEU A 8 -17.67 5.39 -17.96
C LEU A 8 -18.40 4.78 -16.75
N THR A 9 -19.72 4.96 -16.63
CA THR A 9 -20.50 4.31 -15.56
C THR A 9 -20.61 2.79 -15.74
N SER A 10 -20.73 2.30 -16.97
CA SER A 10 -20.72 0.86 -17.26
C SER A 10 -19.38 0.20 -16.91
N MET A 11 -18.25 0.87 -17.21
CA MET A 11 -16.91 0.34 -16.94
C MET A 11 -16.59 0.25 -15.43
N VAL A 12 -17.05 1.22 -14.62
CA VAL A 12 -16.91 1.18 -13.16
C VAL A 12 -17.70 0.02 -12.54
N LEU A 13 -18.86 -0.33 -13.10
CA LEU A 13 -19.69 -1.43 -12.63
C LEU A 13 -19.05 -2.80 -12.90
N VAL A 14 -18.34 -2.96 -14.03
CA VAL A 14 -17.61 -4.21 -14.38
C VAL A 14 -16.36 -4.41 -13.52
N VAL A 15 -15.65 -3.34 -13.15
CA VAL A 15 -14.45 -3.42 -12.29
C VAL A 15 -14.81 -3.75 -10.84
N CYS A 16 -15.95 -3.27 -10.32
CA CYS A 16 -16.42 -3.63 -8.98
C CYS A 16 -16.85 -5.10 -8.83
N VAL A 17 -17.38 -5.73 -9.89
CA VAL A 17 -17.76 -7.15 -9.88
C VAL A 17 -16.52 -8.07 -9.82
N SER A 18 -15.39 -7.61 -10.35
CA SER A 18 -14.17 -8.43 -10.44
C SER A 18 -13.44 -8.62 -9.10
N ALA A 19 -13.59 -7.69 -8.15
CA ALA A 19 -13.02 -7.82 -6.81
C ALA A 19 -13.89 -8.69 -5.87
N ALA A 20 -15.20 -8.77 -6.12
CA ALA A 20 -16.13 -9.64 -5.40
C ALA A 20 -16.09 -11.11 -5.87
N ALA A 21 -15.59 -11.37 -7.08
CA ALA A 21 -15.53 -12.72 -7.65
C ALA A 21 -14.50 -13.63 -6.96
N TRP A 22 -13.47 -13.08 -6.31
CA TRP A 22 -12.40 -13.88 -5.69
C TRP A 22 -12.74 -14.34 -4.27
N SER A 23 -13.69 -13.69 -3.58
CA SER A 23 -14.27 -14.25 -2.34
C SER A 23 -15.35 -15.29 -2.62
N SER A 24 -15.94 -15.29 -3.83
CA SER A 24 -17.06 -16.19 -4.12
C SER A 24 -16.62 -17.65 -4.25
N GLU A 25 -15.41 -17.93 -4.74
CA GLU A 25 -14.97 -19.31 -5.03
C GLU A 25 -14.68 -20.10 -3.74
N ALA A 26 -13.97 -19.52 -2.78
CA ALA A 26 -13.70 -20.16 -1.49
C ALA A 26 -14.99 -20.33 -0.65
N ASP A 27 -15.90 -19.36 -0.70
CA ASP A 27 -17.18 -19.45 0.00
C ASP A 27 -18.16 -20.43 -0.68
N GLU A 28 -18.11 -20.55 -2.01
CA GLU A 28 -18.85 -21.57 -2.75
C GLU A 28 -18.36 -22.98 -2.41
N LEU A 29 -17.05 -23.19 -2.31
CA LEU A 29 -16.47 -24.47 -1.87
C LEU A 29 -16.89 -24.83 -0.44
N ARG A 30 -16.97 -23.84 0.46
CA ARG A 30 -17.50 -24.06 1.83
C ARG A 30 -19.00 -24.37 1.85
N ALA A 31 -19.78 -23.71 1.00
CA ALA A 31 -21.20 -24.00 0.88
C ALA A 31 -21.44 -25.42 0.36
N LYS A 32 -20.66 -25.85 -0.65
CA LYS A 32 -20.65 -27.23 -1.16
C LYS A 32 -20.23 -28.22 -0.09
N ALA A 33 -19.16 -27.94 0.66
CA ALA A 33 -18.73 -28.78 1.77
C ALA A 33 -19.83 -28.97 2.83
N LYS A 34 -20.56 -27.91 3.21
CA LYS A 34 -21.70 -28.01 4.13
C LYS A 34 -22.86 -28.83 3.56
N ALA A 35 -23.17 -28.69 2.27
CA ALA A 35 -24.21 -29.47 1.63
C ALA A 35 -23.86 -30.98 1.66
N VAL A 36 -22.64 -31.33 1.26
CA VAL A 36 -22.14 -32.73 1.26
C VAL A 36 -22.03 -33.27 2.69
N GLN A 37 -21.69 -32.44 3.68
CA GLN A 37 -21.67 -32.82 5.08
C GLN A 37 -23.08 -33.19 5.60
N ASN A 38 -24.10 -32.40 5.25
CA ASN A 38 -25.48 -32.73 5.61
C ASN A 38 -25.97 -34.03 4.95
N GLU A 39 -25.50 -34.33 3.73
CA GLU A 39 -25.76 -35.60 3.05
C GLU A 39 -25.04 -36.77 3.73
N ALA A 40 -23.79 -36.58 4.14
CA ALA A 40 -23.03 -37.56 4.92
C ALA A 40 -23.73 -37.89 6.25
N ASP A 41 -24.20 -36.87 6.95
CA ASP A 41 -24.93 -37.02 8.22
C ASP A 41 -26.27 -37.75 8.03
N ARG A 42 -26.95 -37.55 6.89
CA ARG A 42 -28.17 -38.30 6.54
C ARG A 42 -27.86 -39.75 6.21
N ALA A 43 -26.84 -40.02 5.38
CA ALA A 43 -26.40 -41.37 5.05
C ALA A 43 -25.99 -42.16 6.31
N ALA A 44 -25.30 -41.50 7.26
CA ALA A 44 -24.95 -42.09 8.54
C ALA A 44 -26.18 -42.45 9.39
N LYS A 45 -27.19 -41.57 9.45
CA LYS A 45 -28.45 -41.82 10.17
C LYS A 45 -29.27 -42.96 9.56
N GLU A 46 -29.15 -43.18 8.26
CA GLU A 46 -29.80 -44.27 7.54
C GLU A 46 -29.01 -45.59 7.59
N GLY A 47 -27.89 -45.64 8.32
CA GLY A 47 -27.06 -46.83 8.47
C GLY A 47 -26.15 -47.14 7.28
N ARG A 48 -26.04 -46.22 6.31
CA ARG A 48 -25.14 -46.33 5.14
C ARG A 48 -23.75 -45.78 5.47
N SER A 49 -23.04 -46.49 6.36
CA SER A 49 -21.75 -46.05 6.91
C SER A 49 -20.66 -45.86 5.85
N GLU A 50 -20.57 -46.74 4.86
CA GLU A 50 -19.57 -46.63 3.79
C GLU A 50 -19.78 -45.42 2.87
N GLU A 51 -21.04 -45.06 2.60
CA GLU A 51 -21.38 -43.88 1.80
C GLU A 51 -21.12 -42.60 2.59
N ALA A 52 -21.47 -42.58 3.88
CA ALA A 52 -21.18 -41.47 4.77
C ALA A 52 -19.67 -41.20 4.85
N GLU A 53 -18.83 -42.24 4.99
CA GLU A 53 -17.38 -42.09 5.01
C GLU A 53 -16.81 -41.50 3.71
N LYS A 54 -17.32 -41.94 2.54
CA LYS A 54 -16.90 -41.38 1.24
C LYS A 54 -17.27 -39.90 1.14
N LEU A 55 -18.47 -39.53 1.59
CA LEU A 55 -18.92 -38.13 1.59
C LEU A 55 -18.08 -37.29 2.56
N TYR A 56 -17.73 -37.79 3.75
CA TYR A 56 -16.83 -37.06 4.67
C TYR A 56 -15.42 -36.85 4.10
N ARG A 57 -14.88 -37.82 3.34
CA ARG A 57 -13.60 -37.62 2.62
C ARG A 57 -13.74 -36.48 1.61
N HIS A 58 -14.84 -36.45 0.86
CA HIS A 58 -15.10 -35.39 -0.12
C HIS A 58 -15.28 -34.02 0.54
N VAL A 59 -15.94 -33.93 1.69
CA VAL A 59 -16.03 -32.71 2.51
C VAL A 59 -14.63 -32.22 2.90
N LYS A 60 -13.75 -33.14 3.33
CA LYS A 60 -12.38 -32.79 3.72
C LYS A 60 -11.57 -32.24 2.53
N ASP A 61 -11.70 -32.86 1.36
CA ASP A 61 -11.02 -32.41 0.14
C ASP A 61 -11.51 -31.01 -0.29
N LEU A 62 -12.82 -30.78 -0.28
CA LEU A 62 -13.42 -29.46 -0.59
C LEU A 62 -12.98 -28.37 0.38
N LEU A 63 -12.89 -28.67 1.68
CA LEU A 63 -12.40 -27.72 2.68
C LEU A 63 -10.90 -27.43 2.52
N GLN A 64 -10.10 -28.44 2.16
CA GLN A 64 -8.68 -28.27 1.89
C GLN A 64 -8.44 -27.44 0.63
N GLU A 65 -9.27 -27.61 -0.40
CA GLU A 65 -9.24 -26.81 -1.62
C GLU A 65 -9.66 -25.37 -1.33
N ALA A 66 -10.76 -25.16 -0.59
CA ALA A 66 -11.17 -23.83 -0.13
C ALA A 66 -10.05 -23.10 0.62
N GLN A 67 -9.28 -23.82 1.44
CA GLN A 67 -8.14 -23.25 2.19
C GLN A 67 -6.96 -22.87 1.28
N LYS A 68 -6.74 -23.57 0.17
CA LYS A 68 -5.71 -23.20 -0.83
C LYS A 68 -6.11 -21.93 -1.60
N HIS A 69 -7.41 -21.74 -1.81
CA HIS A 69 -7.98 -20.59 -2.50
C HIS A 69 -8.24 -19.39 -1.58
N GLU A 70 -8.06 -19.52 -0.26
CA GLU A 70 -8.14 -18.37 0.62
C GLU A 70 -7.05 -17.34 0.28
N PRO A 71 -7.42 -16.07 0.07
CA PRO A 71 -6.43 -15.02 -0.08
C PRO A 71 -5.56 -14.99 1.18
N LYS A 72 -4.25 -14.75 1.02
CA LYS A 72 -3.28 -14.65 2.13
C LYS A 72 -3.72 -13.67 3.24
N SER A 73 -4.70 -12.80 2.99
CA SER A 73 -5.36 -11.96 3.98
C SER A 73 -6.17 -12.72 5.05
N ALA A 74 -6.81 -13.86 4.72
CA ALA A 74 -7.52 -14.68 5.71
C ALA A 74 -6.57 -15.42 6.67
N LYS A 75 -5.37 -15.78 6.20
CA LYS A 75 -4.30 -16.31 7.06
C LYS A 75 -3.72 -15.24 8.00
N VAL A 76 -3.68 -13.99 7.54
CA VAL A 76 -3.30 -12.84 8.38
C VAL A 76 -4.36 -12.57 9.45
N SER A 77 -5.65 -12.68 9.13
CA SER A 77 -6.72 -12.50 10.13
C SER A 77 -6.75 -13.60 11.20
N GLY A 78 -6.44 -14.85 10.84
CA GLY A 78 -6.26 -15.94 11.82
C GLY A 78 -5.14 -15.66 12.82
N ARG A 79 -3.96 -15.26 12.33
CA ARG A 79 -2.82 -14.91 13.20
C ARG A 79 -3.06 -13.64 14.01
N GLU A 80 -3.77 -12.66 13.46
CA GLU A 80 -4.17 -11.47 14.21
C GLU A 80 -5.10 -11.83 15.37
N ASN A 81 -6.07 -12.72 15.17
CA ASN A 81 -6.96 -13.21 16.22
C ASN A 81 -6.21 -13.98 17.32
N GLU A 82 -5.23 -14.81 16.96
CA GLU A 82 -4.38 -15.52 17.92
C GLU A 82 -3.57 -14.54 18.78
N LEU A 83 -2.93 -13.54 18.18
CA LEU A 83 -2.18 -12.52 18.90
C LEU A 83 -3.08 -11.67 19.80
N GLN A 84 -4.30 -11.35 19.36
CA GLN A 84 -5.29 -10.66 20.21
C GLN A 84 -5.68 -11.50 21.43
N GLN A 85 -5.86 -12.81 21.28
CA GLN A 85 -6.13 -13.71 22.42
C GLN A 85 -4.95 -13.78 23.38
N GLN A 86 -3.72 -13.89 22.86
CA GLN A 86 -2.51 -13.88 23.69
C GLN A 86 -2.37 -12.58 24.48
N LEU A 87 -2.70 -11.44 23.87
CA LEU A 87 -2.63 -10.13 24.51
C LEU A 87 -3.66 -10.01 25.65
N LYS A 88 -4.88 -10.52 25.47
CA LYS A 88 -5.88 -10.62 26.54
C LYS A 88 -5.36 -11.48 27.71
N ALA A 89 -4.81 -12.66 27.42
CA ALA A 89 -4.26 -13.54 28.44
C ALA A 89 -3.06 -12.90 29.18
N LEU A 90 -2.23 -12.12 28.49
CA LEU A 90 -1.12 -11.38 29.12
C LEU A 90 -1.62 -10.26 30.03
N ILE A 91 -2.68 -9.55 29.65
CA ILE A 91 -3.32 -8.53 30.51
C ILE A 91 -3.89 -9.18 31.78
N GLU A 92 -4.58 -10.32 31.66
CA GLU A 92 -5.10 -11.05 32.83
C GLU A 92 -3.96 -11.50 33.76
N LYS A 93 -2.85 -12.00 33.20
CA LYS A 93 -1.66 -12.35 33.96
C LYS A 93 -1.00 -11.13 34.61
N GLU A 94 -0.95 -9.98 33.93
CA GLU A 94 -0.42 -8.74 34.49
C GLU A 94 -1.27 -8.26 35.68
N GLN A 95 -2.59 -8.33 35.57
CA GLN A 95 -3.51 -8.01 36.67
C GLN A 95 -3.34 -8.97 37.86
N HIS A 96 -3.10 -10.26 37.60
CA HIS A 96 -2.81 -11.22 38.67
C HIS A 96 -1.45 -10.97 39.33
N ALA A 97 -0.41 -10.69 38.55
CA ALA A 97 0.92 -10.38 39.06
C ALA A 97 0.95 -9.05 39.84
N GLN A 98 0.10 -8.09 39.45
CA GLN A 98 -0.09 -6.83 40.17
C GLN A 98 -0.73 -7.03 41.54
N LYS A 99 -1.63 -8.01 41.67
CA LYS A 99 -2.22 -8.39 42.96
C LYS A 99 -1.27 -9.18 43.85
N SER A 100 -0.28 -9.87 43.27
CA SER A 100 0.72 -10.64 44.01
C SER A 100 1.99 -9.86 44.34
N GLU A 101 2.05 -8.56 44.00
CA GLU A 101 3.21 -7.66 44.22
C GLU A 101 4.55 -8.23 43.68
N ASP A 102 4.49 -9.08 42.65
CA ASP A 102 5.68 -9.67 42.02
C ASP A 102 6.18 -8.74 40.90
N GLU A 103 7.07 -7.81 41.27
CA GLU A 103 7.63 -6.82 40.35
C GLU A 103 8.43 -7.44 39.19
N ASP A 104 9.12 -8.55 39.43
CA ASP A 104 9.91 -9.24 38.41
C ASP A 104 9.01 -9.92 37.38
N ALA A 105 7.91 -10.53 37.83
CA ALA A 105 6.90 -11.09 36.95
C ALA A 105 6.20 -9.99 36.13
N LEU A 106 5.86 -8.85 36.76
CA LEU A 106 5.26 -7.71 36.08
C LEU A 106 6.17 -7.14 34.97
N ALA A 107 7.46 -6.97 35.25
CA ALA A 107 8.41 -6.46 34.26
C ALA A 107 8.52 -7.39 33.05
N LYS A 108 8.51 -8.71 33.26
CA LYS A 108 8.51 -9.71 32.17
C LYS A 108 7.21 -9.68 31.37
N LEU A 109 6.06 -9.59 32.04
CA LEU A 109 4.75 -9.54 31.39
C LEU A 109 4.57 -8.28 30.54
N ARG A 110 5.04 -7.12 31.02
CA ARG A 110 5.04 -5.86 30.25
C ARG A 110 5.89 -5.94 28.98
N LYS A 111 7.08 -6.56 29.06
CA LYS A 111 7.94 -6.79 27.88
C LYS A 111 7.27 -7.72 26.87
N LEU A 112 6.67 -8.82 27.33
CA LEU A 112 5.93 -9.75 26.48
C LEU A 112 4.73 -9.07 25.80
N ARG A 113 4.00 -8.24 26.55
CA ARG A 113 2.88 -7.47 26.02
C ARG A 113 3.33 -6.49 24.95
N ALA A 114 4.38 -5.71 25.19
CA ALA A 114 4.92 -4.77 24.21
C ALA A 114 5.41 -5.47 22.93
N ALA A 115 6.05 -6.65 23.07
CA ALA A 115 6.46 -7.45 21.91
C ALA A 115 5.27 -7.95 21.09
N THR A 116 4.21 -8.43 21.77
CA THR A 116 2.98 -8.92 21.12
C THR A 116 2.21 -7.78 20.44
N GLU A 117 2.12 -6.61 21.10
CA GLU A 117 1.53 -5.39 20.53
C GLU A 117 2.27 -4.93 19.27
N HIS A 118 3.61 -4.97 19.29
CA HIS A 118 4.43 -4.63 18.13
C HIS A 118 4.26 -5.61 16.97
N GLU A 119 4.16 -6.91 17.23
CA GLU A 119 3.88 -7.91 16.19
C GLU A 119 2.50 -7.71 15.55
N LEU A 120 1.50 -7.39 16.37
CA LEU A 120 0.14 -7.09 15.91
C LEU A 120 0.11 -5.81 15.06
N ALA A 121 0.83 -4.76 15.47
CA ALA A 121 0.98 -3.53 14.70
C ALA A 121 1.65 -3.79 13.33
N ASN A 122 2.70 -4.61 13.29
CA ASN A 122 3.36 -4.98 12.03
C ASN A 122 2.44 -5.76 11.09
N LEU A 123 1.63 -6.68 11.62
CA LEU A 123 0.66 -7.42 10.80
C LEU A 123 -0.41 -6.50 10.22
N ARG A 124 -0.87 -5.51 11.01
CA ARG A 124 -1.81 -4.49 10.52
C ARG A 124 -1.19 -3.61 9.46
N GLU A 125 0.02 -3.12 9.67
CA GLU A 125 0.71 -2.28 8.69
C GLU A 125 0.97 -3.05 7.38
N HIS A 126 1.35 -4.33 7.45
CA HIS A 126 1.51 -5.17 6.27
C HIS A 126 0.17 -5.53 5.59
N GLY A 127 -0.93 -5.59 6.35
CA GLY A 127 -2.28 -5.73 5.81
C GLY A 127 -2.73 -4.45 5.08
N GLU A 128 -2.54 -3.30 5.71
CA GLU A 128 -2.94 -1.99 5.19
C GLU A 128 -2.12 -1.53 3.99
N ARG A 129 -0.81 -1.79 3.96
CA ARG A 129 0.05 -1.47 2.79
C ARG A 129 -0.36 -2.23 1.52
N LYS A 130 -1.12 -3.33 1.63
CA LYS A 130 -1.68 -4.05 0.47
C LYS A 130 -3.07 -3.57 0.06
N ILE A 131 -3.74 -2.81 0.91
CA ILE A 131 -5.12 -2.31 0.70
C ILE A 131 -5.13 -0.78 0.48
N ALA A 132 -3.99 -0.10 0.55
CA ALA A 132 -3.91 1.31 0.19
C ALA A 132 -4.33 1.50 -1.29
N PRO A 133 -5.45 2.18 -1.58
CA PRO A 133 -5.79 2.53 -2.95
C PRO A 133 -4.72 3.50 -3.45
N LYS A 134 -4.15 3.23 -4.63
CA LYS A 134 -3.39 4.21 -5.41
C LYS A 134 -4.18 5.52 -5.36
N ARG A 135 -3.61 6.54 -4.72
CA ARG A 135 -4.24 7.84 -4.52
C ARG A 135 -4.69 8.39 -5.87
N THR A 136 -5.98 8.35 -6.15
CA THR A 136 -6.61 9.07 -7.26
C THR A 136 -6.66 10.55 -6.90
N GLY A 137 -5.50 11.20 -6.93
CA GLY A 137 -5.34 12.64 -6.73
C GLY A 137 -4.89 13.27 -8.03
N LYS A 138 -5.85 13.83 -8.76
CA LYS A 138 -5.71 14.68 -9.96
C LYS A 138 -4.33 15.35 -10.13
N HIS A 139 -3.44 14.79 -10.96
CA HIS A 139 -2.41 15.52 -11.71
C HIS A 139 -2.04 14.74 -13.00
N PRO A 140 -1.83 15.39 -14.16
CA PRO A 140 -1.27 14.77 -15.38
C PRO A 140 0.28 14.84 -15.35
N PRO A 141 1.09 14.03 -16.08
CA PRO A 141 0.90 12.76 -16.78
C PRO A 141 1.67 11.61 -16.07
N GLU A 142 1.01 10.79 -15.25
CA GLU A 142 1.63 9.72 -14.44
C GLU A 142 2.46 8.71 -15.24
N ALA A 143 2.13 8.47 -16.50
CA ALA A 143 2.85 7.51 -17.35
C ALA A 143 4.34 7.86 -17.50
N VAL A 144 4.68 9.14 -17.46
CA VAL A 144 6.05 9.59 -17.68
C VAL A 144 6.89 9.49 -16.41
N GLU A 145 6.32 9.80 -15.25
CA GLU A 145 6.98 9.63 -13.96
C GLU A 145 7.14 8.15 -13.58
N GLU A 146 6.14 7.32 -13.88
CA GLU A 146 6.20 5.87 -13.71
C GLU A 146 7.29 5.24 -14.58
N THR A 147 7.46 5.72 -15.82
CA THR A 147 8.55 5.28 -16.71
C THR A 147 9.92 5.67 -16.15
N GLY A 148 10.06 6.87 -15.60
CA GLY A 148 11.31 7.32 -14.97
C GLY A 148 11.68 6.49 -13.73
N MET A 149 10.71 6.13 -12.89
CA MET A 149 10.96 5.21 -11.76
C MET A 149 11.33 3.80 -12.24
N ARG A 150 10.70 3.31 -13.30
CA ARG A 150 11.00 2.00 -13.88
C ARG A 150 12.43 1.94 -14.45
N ILE A 151 12.89 2.99 -15.13
CA ILE A 151 14.27 3.10 -15.62
C ILE A 151 15.27 3.04 -14.46
N LYS A 152 15.00 3.76 -13.35
CA LYS A 152 15.85 3.71 -12.14
C LYS A 152 15.96 2.30 -11.57
N HIS A 153 14.86 1.57 -11.45
CA HIS A 153 14.89 0.19 -10.96
C HIS A 153 15.67 -0.74 -11.87
N ILE A 154 15.57 -0.57 -13.20
CA ILE A 154 16.34 -1.36 -14.15
C ILE A 154 17.84 -1.09 -13.97
N ARG A 155 18.28 0.16 -13.76
CA ARG A 155 19.70 0.47 -13.51
C ARG A 155 20.23 -0.18 -12.23
N VAL A 156 19.46 -0.14 -11.13
CA VAL A 156 19.84 -0.85 -9.90
C VAL A 156 19.93 -2.37 -10.12
N ALA A 157 19.02 -2.94 -10.92
CA ALA A 157 19.08 -4.36 -11.27
C ALA A 157 20.31 -4.69 -12.12
N VAL A 158 20.70 -3.82 -13.06
CA VAL A 158 21.92 -3.95 -13.88
C VAL A 158 23.18 -3.93 -13.00
N GLU A 159 23.27 -3.00 -12.05
CA GLU A 159 24.38 -2.93 -11.09
C GLU A 159 24.48 -4.21 -10.26
N ASN A 160 23.37 -4.72 -9.75
CA ASN A 160 23.31 -5.97 -8.99
C ASN A 160 23.69 -7.20 -9.85
N LEU A 161 23.26 -7.24 -11.11
CA LEU A 161 23.60 -8.33 -12.04
C LEU A 161 25.08 -8.30 -12.43
N ASN A 162 25.64 -7.11 -12.64
CA ASN A 162 27.07 -6.94 -12.87
C ASN A 162 27.91 -7.35 -11.66
N ALA A 163 27.48 -6.99 -10.44
CA ALA A 163 28.12 -7.42 -9.21
C ALA A 163 28.04 -8.95 -9.01
N ALA A 164 26.99 -9.59 -9.54
CA ALA A 164 26.81 -11.03 -9.51
C ALA A 164 27.49 -11.78 -10.69
N GLY A 165 28.17 -11.08 -11.59
CA GLY A 165 28.90 -11.68 -12.73
C GLY A 165 28.03 -12.06 -13.94
N PHE A 166 26.76 -11.64 -13.98
CA PHE A 166 25.85 -11.87 -15.11
C PHE A 166 25.91 -10.72 -16.12
N HIS A 167 27.08 -10.53 -16.74
CA HIS A 167 27.35 -9.40 -17.62
C HIS A 167 26.46 -9.35 -18.86
N ASP A 168 26.20 -10.49 -19.51
CA ASP A 168 25.37 -10.55 -20.73
C ASP A 168 23.93 -10.05 -20.48
N ILE A 169 23.34 -10.44 -19.35
CA ILE A 169 21.97 -10.05 -18.96
C ILE A 169 21.94 -8.60 -18.50
N ALA A 170 22.99 -8.15 -17.81
CA ALA A 170 23.13 -6.77 -17.38
C ALA A 170 23.25 -5.81 -18.59
N GLU A 171 23.97 -6.19 -19.63
CA GLU A 171 24.12 -5.41 -20.87
C GLU A 171 22.79 -5.29 -21.63
N GLU A 172 22.03 -6.38 -21.74
CA GLU A 172 20.70 -6.37 -22.36
C GLU A 172 19.72 -5.45 -21.60
N LEU A 173 19.72 -5.52 -20.27
CA LEU A 173 18.88 -4.65 -19.42
C LEU A 173 19.33 -3.19 -19.47
N ALA A 174 20.63 -2.92 -19.58
CA ALA A 174 21.17 -1.57 -19.75
C ALA A 174 20.69 -0.96 -21.08
N HIS A 175 20.80 -1.69 -22.19
CA HIS A 175 20.29 -1.25 -23.48
C HIS A 175 18.78 -0.96 -23.46
N LYS A 176 18.02 -1.77 -22.72
CA LYS A 176 16.58 -1.55 -22.53
C LYS A 176 16.28 -0.28 -21.74
N ALA A 177 17.05 0.01 -20.68
CA ALA A 177 16.92 1.24 -19.91
C ALA A 177 17.20 2.48 -20.78
N ASP A 178 18.26 2.42 -21.60
CA ASP A 178 18.63 3.51 -22.52
C ASP A 178 17.59 3.75 -23.61
N ALA A 179 17.00 2.68 -24.16
CA ALA A 179 15.92 2.78 -25.14
C ALA A 179 14.69 3.47 -24.51
N MET A 180 14.30 3.05 -23.31
CA MET A 180 13.19 3.65 -22.58
C MET A 180 13.44 5.13 -22.22
N GLU A 181 14.67 5.50 -21.87
CA GLU A 181 15.03 6.89 -21.57
C GLU A 181 14.94 7.78 -22.82
N ARG A 182 15.36 7.28 -23.99
CA ARG A 182 15.20 7.99 -25.27
C ARG A 182 13.73 8.17 -25.63
N GLU A 183 12.91 7.14 -25.44
CA GLU A 183 11.45 7.22 -25.66
C GLU A 183 10.80 8.24 -24.71
N GLN A 184 11.20 8.24 -23.44
CA GLN A 184 10.71 9.18 -22.44
C GLN A 184 11.10 10.62 -22.79
N ALA A 185 12.36 10.86 -23.18
CA ALA A 185 12.85 12.17 -23.60
C ALA A 185 12.12 12.68 -24.86
N GLN A 186 11.85 11.81 -25.84
CA GLN A 186 11.07 12.15 -27.02
C GLN A 186 9.60 12.45 -26.68
N ALA A 187 8.99 11.70 -25.77
CA ALA A 187 7.64 11.97 -25.30
C ALA A 187 7.54 13.33 -24.59
N HIS A 188 8.48 13.64 -23.69
CA HIS A 188 8.58 14.96 -23.06
C HIS A 188 8.78 16.08 -24.08
N GLY A 189 9.65 15.89 -25.08
CA GLY A 189 9.90 16.87 -26.13
C GLY A 189 8.68 17.14 -27.02
N LYS A 190 7.87 16.11 -27.31
CA LYS A 190 6.60 16.26 -28.05
C LYS A 190 5.56 17.02 -27.22
N ILE A 191 5.44 16.70 -25.93
CA ILE A 191 4.54 17.39 -24.99
C ILE A 191 4.93 18.87 -24.87
N ALA A 192 6.22 19.19 -24.75
CA ALA A 192 6.73 20.56 -24.69
C ALA A 192 6.45 21.36 -25.98
N LYS A 193 6.55 20.71 -27.15
CA LYS A 193 6.21 21.33 -28.44
C LYS A 193 4.70 21.57 -28.62
N THR A 194 3.85 20.70 -28.08
CA THR A 194 2.38 20.89 -28.11
C THR A 194 1.85 21.91 -27.09
N LEU A 195 2.62 22.22 -26.05
CA LEU A 195 2.31 23.22 -25.02
C LEU A 195 2.95 24.59 -25.29
N SER A 196 3.62 24.77 -26.41
CA SER A 196 4.05 26.10 -26.86
C SER A 196 2.82 26.92 -27.28
N PRO A 197 2.49 28.05 -26.63
CA PRO A 197 1.37 28.89 -27.02
C PRO A 197 1.61 29.47 -28.43
N PRO A 198 0.61 29.54 -29.32
CA PRO A 198 0.78 30.18 -30.60
C PRO A 198 1.09 31.67 -30.39
N GLU A 199 2.14 32.13 -31.08
CA GLU A 199 2.49 33.52 -31.27
C GLU A 199 1.26 34.38 -31.58
N LYS A 200 0.95 35.32 -30.69
CA LYS A 200 0.55 36.69 -31.05
C LYS A 200 1.08 37.67 -30.00
N ARG A 201 2.40 37.88 -29.99
CA ARG A 201 2.94 39.18 -29.55
C ARG A 201 3.15 40.03 -30.79
N LYS A 202 2.06 40.66 -31.24
CA LYS A 202 2.17 41.92 -31.97
C LYS A 202 2.82 42.92 -31.00
N HIS A 203 3.76 43.71 -31.54
CA HIS A 203 4.36 44.92 -30.98
C HIS A 203 3.79 45.39 -29.63
N PHE A 204 4.61 45.31 -28.58
CA PHE A 204 4.39 46.10 -27.36
C PHE A 204 5.30 47.33 -27.44
N ASP A 205 4.65 48.47 -27.59
CA ASP A 205 5.19 49.82 -27.58
C ASP A 205 5.50 50.22 -26.11
N PRO A 206 6.68 50.74 -25.75
CA PRO A 206 7.09 50.85 -24.34
C PRO A 206 6.48 52.05 -23.58
N GLU A 207 5.43 52.72 -24.09
CA GLU A 207 4.93 53.98 -23.50
C GLU A 207 3.50 54.00 -22.94
N GLN A 208 2.76 52.90 -22.94
CA GLN A 208 1.38 52.92 -22.41
C GLN A 208 1.30 52.57 -20.93
N LYS A 209 1.22 53.63 -20.11
CA LYS A 209 0.74 53.62 -18.72
C LYS A 209 -0.56 52.83 -18.60
N HIS A 210 -0.53 51.71 -17.88
CA HIS A 210 -1.74 50.95 -17.54
C HIS A 210 -2.57 51.70 -16.49
N PRO A 211 -3.90 51.82 -16.67
CA PRO A 211 -4.81 52.24 -15.63
C PRO A 211 -5.02 51.11 -14.61
N GLU A 212 -5.01 51.48 -13.32
CA GLU A 212 -5.16 50.59 -12.17
C GLU A 212 -6.47 49.77 -12.22
N PRO A 213 -6.44 48.45 -11.99
CA PRO A 213 -7.60 47.71 -11.56
C PRO A 213 -7.65 47.69 -10.02
N LYS A 214 -8.58 48.47 -9.46
CA LYS A 214 -9.03 48.35 -8.07
C LYS A 214 -9.64 46.96 -7.86
N GLY A 215 -8.84 46.02 -7.40
CA GLY A 215 -9.28 44.67 -7.03
C GLY A 215 -8.34 44.11 -5.98
N LYS A 216 -8.80 44.06 -4.73
CA LYS A 216 -8.04 43.67 -3.54
C LYS A 216 -7.53 42.22 -3.61
N PHE A 217 -6.32 42.00 -4.11
CA PHE A 217 -5.48 40.86 -3.74
C PHE A 217 -4.04 41.34 -3.64
N ALA A 218 -3.53 41.45 -2.41
CA ALA A 218 -2.14 41.78 -2.13
C ALA A 218 -1.22 40.60 -2.54
N PRO A 219 0.00 40.85 -3.03
CA PRO A 219 0.96 39.80 -3.35
C PRO A 219 1.54 39.19 -2.06
N GLY A 220 1.08 37.98 -1.72
CA GLY A 220 1.51 37.21 -0.55
C GLY A 220 2.90 36.58 -0.71
N HIS A 221 3.95 37.41 -0.77
CA HIS A 221 5.34 36.97 -0.66
C HIS A 221 5.89 36.94 0.79
N ALA A 222 5.10 37.36 1.78
CA ALA A 222 5.52 37.38 3.19
C ALA A 222 5.63 35.99 3.88
N PRO A 223 4.69 35.03 3.71
CA PRO A 223 4.68 33.85 4.58
C PRO A 223 5.84 32.88 4.30
N VAL A 224 6.44 32.90 3.11
CA VAL A 224 7.50 31.95 2.73
C VAL A 224 8.86 32.35 3.29
N GLU A 225 9.13 33.66 3.42
CA GLU A 225 10.39 34.15 3.99
C GLU A 225 10.40 33.97 5.51
N ASP A 226 9.27 34.26 6.16
CA ASP A 226 9.09 34.04 7.60
C ASP A 226 9.27 32.56 7.96
N LEU A 227 8.65 31.65 7.20
CA LEU A 227 8.83 30.20 7.36
C LEU A 227 10.27 29.73 7.14
N ARG A 228 11.02 30.38 6.22
CA ARG A 228 12.43 30.07 6.00
C ARG A 228 13.29 30.49 7.19
N HIS A 229 13.02 31.65 7.77
CA HIS A 229 13.71 32.12 8.97
C HIS A 229 13.41 31.26 10.20
N GLU A 230 12.16 30.83 10.38
CA GLU A 230 11.79 29.91 11.46
C GLU A 230 12.48 28.55 11.32
N LEU A 231 12.52 27.97 10.11
CA LEU A 231 13.24 26.71 9.87
C LEU A 231 14.74 26.84 10.12
N GLN A 232 15.34 27.97 9.76
CA GLN A 232 16.76 28.21 9.97
C GLN A 232 17.08 28.38 11.46
N ARG A 233 16.20 29.05 12.21
CA ARG A 233 16.30 29.19 13.67
C ARG A 233 16.17 27.85 14.39
N LEU A 234 15.15 27.06 14.07
CA LEU A 234 14.94 25.74 14.67
C LEU A 234 16.11 24.78 14.41
N ARG A 235 16.74 24.86 13.24
CA ARG A 235 17.97 24.09 12.94
C ARG A 235 19.16 24.51 13.80
N ALA A 236 19.30 25.80 14.12
CA ALA A 236 20.35 26.27 15.00
C ALA A 236 20.12 25.78 16.44
N GLU A 237 18.89 25.91 16.94
CA GLU A 237 18.51 25.44 18.28
C GLU A 237 18.70 23.92 18.45
N LEU A 238 18.36 23.12 17.43
CA LEU A 238 18.61 21.67 17.45
C LEU A 238 20.10 21.31 17.45
N ASN A 239 20.92 22.06 16.72
CA ASN A 239 22.38 21.84 16.73
C ASN A 239 23.00 22.20 18.09
N GLU A 240 22.50 23.26 18.73
CA GLU A 240 22.96 23.67 20.06
C GLU A 240 22.58 22.65 21.13
N LEU A 241 21.32 22.18 21.14
CA LEU A 241 20.86 21.10 22.02
C LEU A 241 21.66 19.80 21.80
N ARG A 242 22.01 19.48 20.55
CA ARG A 242 22.81 18.30 20.24
C ARG A 242 24.23 18.39 20.80
N GLU A 243 24.85 19.56 20.72
CA GLU A 243 26.16 19.81 21.32
C GLU A 243 26.10 19.86 22.85
N GLU A 244 25.00 20.33 23.44
CA GLU A 244 24.80 20.34 24.89
C GLU A 244 24.61 18.93 25.46
N ILE A 245 23.85 18.07 24.76
CA ILE A 245 23.73 16.63 25.09
C ILE A 245 25.09 15.94 24.99
N LYS A 246 25.89 16.27 23.97
CA LYS A 246 27.21 15.69 23.76
C LYS A 246 28.25 16.11 24.82
N LYS A 247 28.04 17.26 25.47
CA LYS A 247 28.90 17.80 26.53
C LYS A 247 28.49 17.40 27.95
N ARG A 248 27.32 16.80 28.14
CA ARG A 248 26.93 16.20 29.43
C ARG A 248 27.52 14.78 29.52
N PRO A 249 28.48 14.53 30.43
CA PRO A 249 29.04 13.19 30.66
C PRO A 249 28.02 12.23 31.28
#